data_AF-A0AAD9RJT2-F1
#
_entry.id   AF-A0AAD9RJT2-F1
#
_cell.length_a   1.000
_cell.length_b   1.000
_cell.length_c   1.000
_cell.angle_alpha   90.00
_cell.angle_beta   90.00
_cell.angle_gamma   90.00
#
_symmetry.space_group_name_H-M   'P 1'
#
loop_
_entity.id
_entity.type
_entity.pdbx_description
1 polymer ?
#
loop_
_entity_poly.entity_id
_entity_poly.type
_entity_poly.pdbx_seq_one_letter_code
_entity_poly.pdbx_strand_id
1 'polypeptide(L)'
;MRTSKGVKLSGGNMELVEEVQCSDRLIRLTCRSLKAFIFVLEAEYQWNRTDVCGYDSPRLTEKRKFKIGGSASRVKDTRQLRGNYVDEEEKEEQDLFDVRSSLNRKCSGLHHCRYNMSSDHPGTIYWHPAALRLKYACVPEVAVCKYCNVEVRIPEGKEGGYLKSPGYPLYYPGGYSCGWTFKSSPGKRIILTFHDLNIRSPESDGSCIDVVRIRENGNTLLERCGIAAGVKVVSNSSLVTLDLVASTSLYPARGFLLQYQVLGCPDVSAPNGSYVSNDTVTSRTFSCKSGSVFPDTREERRTLECKNGKWNETADKLPVCVGEKIRQK
;
A
#
# COMPACT_ATOMS: atom_id res chain seq x y z
N MET A 1 -13.70 -15.76 -9.35
CA MET A 1 -13.11 -14.77 -10.28
C MET A 1 -14.11 -13.72 -10.72
N ARG A 2 -14.23 -12.64 -9.93
CA ARG A 2 -14.80 -11.38 -10.42
C ARG A 2 -13.61 -10.58 -10.96
N THR A 3 -13.31 -10.71 -12.25
CA THR A 3 -12.21 -9.95 -12.87
C THR A 3 -12.62 -8.48 -12.90
N SER A 4 -11.99 -7.65 -12.07
CA SER A 4 -12.21 -6.21 -12.09
C SER A 4 -11.37 -5.58 -13.21
N LYS A 5 -11.82 -4.40 -13.67
CA LYS A 5 -11.32 -3.66 -14.82
C LYS A 5 -9.78 -3.55 -14.80
N GLY A 6 -9.13 -3.82 -15.93
CA GLY A 6 -7.69 -3.65 -16.08
C GLY A 6 -7.26 -2.19 -15.91
N VAL A 7 -6.15 -1.96 -15.22
CA VAL A 7 -5.56 -0.63 -15.02
C VAL A 7 -4.49 -0.39 -16.09
N LYS A 8 -4.56 0.72 -16.81
CA LYS A 8 -3.62 1.04 -17.89
C LYS A 8 -2.32 1.60 -17.32
N LEU A 9 -1.19 0.92 -17.54
CA LEU A 9 0.16 1.38 -17.17
C LEU A 9 0.92 1.87 -18.40
N SER A 10 1.96 2.69 -18.19
CA SER A 10 2.97 2.96 -19.24
C SER A 10 3.75 1.68 -19.51
N GLY A 11 3.39 0.96 -20.58
CA GLY A 11 4.03 -0.29 -20.99
C GLY A 11 3.09 -1.50 -21.06
N GLY A 12 1.84 -1.40 -20.62
CA GLY A 12 0.87 -2.49 -20.73
C GLY A 12 -0.33 -2.34 -19.80
N ASN A 13 -1.23 -3.31 -19.82
CA ASN A 13 -2.37 -3.36 -18.90
C ASN A 13 -2.03 -4.22 -17.68
N MET A 14 -2.30 -3.70 -16.49
CA MET A 14 -2.35 -4.47 -15.26
C MET A 14 -3.73 -5.12 -15.14
N GLU A 15 -3.76 -6.41 -14.83
CA GLU A 15 -5.00 -7.10 -14.44
C GLU A 15 -5.09 -7.08 -12.91
N LEU A 16 -6.15 -6.48 -12.37
CA LEU A 16 -6.45 -6.53 -10.94
C LEU A 16 -7.39 -7.72 -10.68
N VAL A 17 -7.01 -8.56 -9.73
CA VAL A 17 -7.80 -9.71 -9.31
C VAL A 17 -8.08 -9.58 -7.83
N GLU A 18 -9.36 -9.54 -7.48
CA GLU A 18 -9.84 -9.52 -6.09
C GLU A 18 -10.75 -10.72 -5.87
N GLU A 19 -10.44 -11.51 -4.86
CA GLU A 19 -11.20 -12.69 -4.49
C GLU A 19 -11.31 -12.82 -2.98
N VAL A 20 -12.44 -13.36 -2.54
CA VAL A 20 -12.59 -13.88 -1.18
C VAL A 20 -12.64 -15.40 -1.30
N GLN A 21 -11.73 -16.08 -0.61
CA GLN A 21 -11.63 -17.53 -0.57
C GLN A 21 -11.75 -18.01 0.89
N CYS A 22 -11.86 -19.32 1.09
CA CYS A 22 -11.69 -19.89 2.43
C CYS A 22 -10.22 -20.25 2.66
N SER A 23 -9.71 -19.96 3.86
CA SER A 23 -8.30 -20.17 4.23
C SER A 23 -7.86 -21.63 4.21
N ASP A 24 -8.77 -22.60 4.29
CA ASP A 24 -8.47 -24.04 4.26
C ASP A 24 -8.24 -24.61 2.85
N ARG A 25 -8.41 -23.78 1.81
CA ARG A 25 -8.28 -24.19 0.42
C ARG A 25 -6.90 -23.83 -0.15
N LEU A 26 -6.56 -24.58 -1.20
CA LEU A 26 -5.41 -24.26 -2.05
C LEU A 26 -5.71 -23.02 -2.90
N ILE A 27 -4.91 -21.98 -2.70
CA ILE A 27 -4.98 -20.73 -3.45
C ILE A 27 -4.11 -20.87 -4.70
N ARG A 28 -4.68 -20.50 -5.86
CA ARG A 28 -3.97 -20.46 -7.14
C ARG A 28 -3.95 -19.03 -7.66
N LEU A 29 -2.75 -18.47 -7.78
CA LEU A 29 -2.50 -17.16 -8.39
C LEU A 29 -1.92 -17.40 -9.78
N THR A 30 -2.43 -16.71 -10.80
CA THR A 30 -1.98 -16.92 -12.17
C THR A 30 -2.19 -15.66 -13.00
N CYS A 31 -1.14 -15.24 -13.69
CA CYS A 31 -1.23 -14.19 -14.69
C CYS A 31 -1.52 -14.77 -16.07
N ARG A 32 -2.41 -14.12 -16.84
CA ARG A 32 -2.71 -14.55 -18.21
C ARG A 32 -1.52 -14.39 -19.15
N SER A 33 -0.70 -13.36 -18.92
CA SER A 33 0.50 -13.09 -19.70
C SER A 33 1.73 -13.69 -19.03
N LEU A 34 2.52 -14.46 -19.78
CA LEU A 34 3.83 -14.96 -19.35
C LEU A 34 4.89 -13.84 -19.22
N LYS A 35 4.59 -12.62 -19.66
CA LYS A 35 5.44 -11.43 -19.49
C LYS A 35 4.97 -10.54 -18.32
N ALA A 36 4.04 -11.04 -17.51
CA ALA A 36 3.54 -10.37 -16.31
C ALA A 36 3.76 -11.26 -15.10
N PHE A 37 4.12 -10.66 -13.98
CA PHE A 37 4.35 -11.37 -12.73
C PHE A 37 3.31 -10.97 -11.68
N ILE A 38 3.12 -11.86 -10.71
CA ILE A 38 2.19 -11.71 -9.59
C ILE A 38 2.75 -10.65 -8.64
N PHE A 39 1.90 -9.70 -8.31
CA PHE A 39 2.13 -8.64 -7.33
C PHE A 39 1.00 -8.70 -6.30
N VAL A 40 1.28 -9.13 -5.08
CA VAL A 40 0.27 -9.18 -4.02
C VAL A 40 0.08 -7.78 -3.44
N LEU A 41 -1.15 -7.28 -3.44
CA LEU A 41 -1.51 -5.96 -2.91
C LEU A 41 -2.04 -6.08 -1.48
N GLU A 42 -3.00 -6.99 -1.28
CA GLU A 42 -3.70 -7.23 -0.01
C GLU A 42 -3.86 -8.74 0.17
N ALA A 43 -3.64 -9.27 1.38
CA ALA A 43 -3.93 -10.65 1.74
C ALA A 43 -4.28 -10.70 3.23
N GLU A 44 -5.56 -10.72 3.54
CA GLU A 44 -6.09 -10.53 4.89
C GLU A 44 -6.94 -11.74 5.28
N TYR A 45 -6.54 -12.41 6.36
CA TYR A 45 -7.31 -13.47 6.98
C TYR A 45 -8.28 -12.88 8.00
N GLN A 46 -9.58 -13.12 7.78
CA GLN A 46 -10.69 -12.58 8.55
C GLN A 46 -11.28 -13.70 9.42
N TRP A 47 -10.75 -13.87 10.63
CA TRP A 47 -11.07 -15.01 11.49
C TRP A 47 -12.55 -15.07 11.89
N ASN A 48 -13.21 -13.91 11.97
CA ASN A 48 -14.61 -13.74 12.34
C ASN A 48 -15.59 -14.02 11.18
N ARG A 49 -15.10 -14.16 9.94
CA ARG A 49 -15.91 -14.39 8.73
C ARG A 49 -15.85 -15.84 8.28
N THR A 50 -16.45 -16.73 9.06
CA THR A 50 -16.58 -18.16 8.71
C THR A 50 -17.81 -18.46 7.84
N ASP A 51 -18.74 -17.50 7.75
CA ASP A 51 -19.95 -17.53 6.92
C ASP A 51 -19.63 -17.81 5.45
N VAL A 52 -18.59 -17.17 4.93
CA VAL A 52 -18.14 -17.31 3.54
C VAL A 52 -17.67 -18.74 3.22
N CYS A 53 -17.18 -19.45 4.24
CA CYS A 53 -16.68 -20.82 4.11
C CYS A 53 -17.78 -21.89 4.20
N GLY A 54 -19.05 -21.50 4.43
CA GLY A 54 -20.17 -22.44 4.56
C GLY A 54 -20.19 -23.19 5.90
N TYR A 55 -19.52 -22.65 6.93
CA TYR A 55 -19.63 -23.17 8.29
C TYR A 55 -20.80 -22.47 9.00
N ASP A 56 -21.91 -23.19 9.15
CA ASP A 56 -23.03 -22.73 9.97
C ASP A 56 -22.56 -22.52 11.43
N SER A 57 -22.86 -21.31 11.93
CA SER A 57 -22.55 -20.79 13.27
C SER A 57 -23.02 -21.62 14.50
N PRO A 58 -23.95 -22.60 14.46
CA PRO A 58 -24.35 -23.32 15.68
C PRO A 58 -23.29 -24.27 16.25
N ARG A 59 -22.28 -24.71 15.48
CA ARG A 59 -21.30 -25.70 15.98
C ARG A 59 -20.14 -25.10 16.78
N LEU A 60 -20.01 -23.78 16.83
CA LEU A 60 -19.02 -23.10 17.69
C LEU A 60 -19.53 -22.89 19.12
N THR A 61 -20.85 -22.89 19.34
CA THR A 61 -21.45 -22.84 20.69
C THR A 61 -21.49 -24.18 21.40
N GLU A 62 -21.37 -25.31 20.69
CA GLU A 62 -21.33 -26.64 21.33
C GLU A 62 -19.94 -27.07 21.84
N LYS A 63 -18.84 -26.47 21.33
CA LYS A 63 -17.51 -26.66 21.94
C LYS A 63 -17.31 -25.86 23.23
N ARG A 64 -18.31 -25.09 23.69
CA ARG A 64 -18.37 -24.51 25.05
C ARG A 64 -18.92 -25.49 26.11
N LYS A 65 -19.25 -26.73 25.76
CA LYS A 65 -19.72 -27.76 26.73
C LYS A 65 -18.94 -29.08 26.63
N PHE A 66 -17.62 -29.03 26.81
CA PHE A 66 -16.90 -30.20 27.34
C PHE A 66 -16.45 -29.89 28.77
N LYS A 67 -17.02 -30.66 29.70
CA LYS A 67 -16.82 -30.61 31.15
C LYS A 67 -15.33 -30.60 31.51
N ILE A 68 -14.92 -29.62 32.30
CA ILE A 68 -14.06 -29.88 33.47
C ILE A 68 -14.87 -29.41 34.68
N GLY A 69 -15.52 -30.36 35.34
CA GLY A 69 -15.93 -30.16 36.72
C GLY A 69 -14.66 -30.18 37.58
N GLY A 70 -14.48 -29.15 38.39
CA GLY A 70 -13.38 -29.04 39.35
C GLY A 70 -12.57 -27.77 39.16
N SER A 71 -12.86 -26.77 40.01
CA SER A 71 -12.06 -25.60 40.36
C SER A 71 -11.24 -24.93 39.25
N ALA A 72 -11.75 -23.80 38.77
CA ALA A 72 -10.98 -22.83 37.99
C ALA A 72 -9.81 -22.27 38.83
N SER A 73 -8.64 -22.90 38.73
CA SER A 73 -7.38 -22.26 39.07
C SER A 73 -6.80 -21.65 37.79
N ARG A 74 -6.72 -20.33 37.76
CA ARG A 74 -5.94 -19.56 36.78
C ARG A 74 -4.47 -19.97 36.92
N VAL A 75 -3.99 -20.86 36.08
CA VAL A 75 -2.54 -21.04 35.90
C VAL A 75 -2.08 -20.02 34.87
N LYS A 76 -1.65 -18.85 35.36
CA LYS A 76 -0.75 -17.97 34.62
C LYS A 76 0.58 -18.70 34.50
N ASP A 77 0.93 -19.19 33.31
CA ASP A 77 2.34 -19.52 33.04
C ASP A 77 3.05 -18.26 32.53
N THR A 78 3.25 -17.33 33.47
CA THR A 78 4.24 -16.27 33.35
C THR A 78 5.54 -16.77 33.96
N ARG A 79 6.28 -17.58 33.21
CA ARG A 79 7.71 -17.81 33.47
C ARG A 79 8.51 -17.51 32.21
N GLN A 80 8.63 -16.21 31.92
CA GLN A 80 9.89 -15.50 31.60
C GLN A 80 9.61 -14.15 30.91
N LEU A 81 8.87 -13.24 31.55
CA LEU A 81 9.00 -11.80 31.26
C LEU A 81 8.80 -11.05 32.59
N ARG A 82 9.91 -10.64 33.21
CA ARG A 82 9.92 -9.60 34.24
C ARG A 82 9.86 -8.26 33.53
N GLY A 83 8.86 -7.45 33.84
CA GLY A 83 8.80 -6.06 33.42
C GLY A 83 7.37 -5.52 33.51
N ASN A 84 7.12 -4.68 34.51
CA ASN A 84 5.86 -3.98 34.71
C ASN A 84 5.54 -3.11 33.49
N TYR A 85 4.39 -3.32 32.86
CA TYR A 85 3.73 -2.27 32.06
C TYR A 85 2.30 -2.10 32.57
N VAL A 86 2.00 -0.83 32.84
CA VAL A 86 0.70 -0.28 33.20
C VAL A 86 -0.26 -0.51 32.03
N ASP A 87 -1.50 -0.90 32.33
CA ASP A 87 -2.57 -1.08 31.35
C ASP A 87 -2.77 0.23 30.56
N GLU A 88 -2.33 0.25 29.30
CA GLU A 88 -2.78 1.23 28.32
C GLU A 88 -4.03 0.69 27.65
N GLU A 89 -5.08 1.52 27.65
CA GLU A 89 -6.41 1.29 27.12
C GLU A 89 -6.41 0.45 25.82
N GLU A 90 -7.03 -0.73 25.87
CA GLU A 90 -7.25 -1.62 24.74
C GLU A 90 -8.00 -0.88 23.62
N LYS A 91 -7.26 -0.35 22.65
CA LYS A 91 -7.80 -0.06 21.33
C LYS A 91 -8.34 -1.38 20.77
N GLU A 92 -9.56 -1.37 20.25
CA GLU A 92 -10.14 -2.46 19.46
C GLU A 92 -9.23 -2.81 18.26
N GLU A 93 -8.22 -3.65 18.50
CA GLU A 93 -7.22 -4.02 17.50
C GLU A 93 -7.78 -5.16 16.64
N GLN A 94 -8.60 -4.73 15.68
CA GLN A 94 -9.04 -5.34 14.42
C GLN A 94 -8.84 -6.86 14.23
N ASP A 95 -9.97 -7.53 13.98
CA ASP A 95 -10.18 -8.95 13.60
C ASP A 95 -9.50 -9.43 12.28
N LEU A 96 -8.35 -8.87 11.92
CA LEU A 96 -7.73 -9.01 10.61
C LEU A 96 -6.25 -9.38 10.76
N PHE A 97 -5.86 -10.55 10.24
CA PHE A 97 -4.47 -10.99 10.20
C PHE A 97 -3.89 -10.81 8.80
N ASP A 98 -2.85 -10.00 8.66
CA ASP A 98 -2.13 -9.83 7.39
C ASP A 98 -1.24 -11.04 7.10
N VAL A 99 -1.59 -11.80 6.06
CA VAL A 99 -0.84 -12.99 5.65
C VAL A 99 0.07 -12.74 4.44
N ARG A 100 0.17 -11.49 3.96
CA ARG A 100 0.93 -11.11 2.76
C ARG A 100 2.38 -11.56 2.82
N SER A 101 3.05 -11.41 3.96
CA SER A 101 4.47 -11.77 4.09
C SER A 101 4.75 -13.22 3.67
N SER A 102 3.89 -14.16 4.07
CA SER A 102 4.00 -15.58 3.70
C SER A 102 3.62 -15.83 2.24
N LEU A 103 2.59 -15.15 1.74
CA LEU A 103 2.12 -15.29 0.36
C LEU A 103 3.16 -14.73 -0.62
N ASN A 104 3.75 -13.57 -0.30
CA ASN A 104 4.84 -12.94 -1.04
C ASN A 104 6.05 -13.86 -1.14
N ARG A 105 6.44 -14.49 -0.02
CA ARG A 105 7.54 -15.46 0.01
C ARG A 105 7.37 -16.57 -1.02
N LYS A 106 6.13 -17.00 -1.27
CA LYS A 106 5.83 -18.09 -2.20
C LYS A 106 5.52 -17.63 -3.62
N CYS A 107 4.86 -16.50 -3.78
CA CYS A 107 4.14 -16.16 -5.01
C CYS A 107 4.57 -14.86 -5.68
N SER A 108 5.10 -13.90 -4.94
CA SER A 108 5.40 -12.59 -5.51
C SER A 108 6.58 -12.69 -6.49
N GLY A 109 6.45 -12.04 -7.65
CA GLY A 109 7.41 -12.12 -8.74
C GLY A 109 7.32 -13.39 -9.61
N LEU A 110 6.43 -14.34 -9.32
CA LEU A 110 6.18 -15.52 -10.16
C LEU A 110 5.06 -15.28 -11.18
N HIS A 111 4.98 -16.10 -12.23
CA HIS A 111 3.86 -16.07 -13.19
C HIS A 111 2.66 -16.92 -12.74
N HIS A 112 2.95 -18.03 -12.07
CA HIS A 112 1.98 -18.97 -11.52
C HIS A 112 2.42 -19.35 -10.11
N CYS A 113 1.49 -19.39 -9.16
CA CYS A 113 1.77 -19.81 -7.81
C CYS A 113 0.64 -20.70 -7.26
N ARG A 114 1.05 -21.71 -6.50
CA ARG A 114 0.19 -22.54 -5.67
C ARG A 114 0.58 -22.29 -4.22
N TYR A 115 -0.37 -21.80 -3.44
CA TYR A 115 -0.17 -21.50 -2.02
C TYR A 115 -1.20 -22.27 -1.19
N ASN A 116 -0.71 -23.10 -0.29
CA ASN A 116 -1.52 -23.85 0.65
C ASN A 116 -1.36 -23.24 2.04
N MET A 117 -2.42 -22.60 2.54
CA MET A 117 -2.40 -21.88 3.81
C MET A 117 -1.89 -22.74 4.98
N SER A 118 -2.30 -24.01 5.08
CA SER A 118 -1.96 -24.89 6.20
C SER A 118 -0.49 -25.29 6.25
N SER A 119 0.23 -25.22 5.12
CA SER A 119 1.64 -25.63 5.02
C SER A 119 2.60 -24.48 4.70
N ASP A 120 2.15 -23.46 3.97
CA ASP A 120 2.98 -22.34 3.51
C ASP A 120 2.93 -21.13 4.47
N HIS A 121 1.96 -21.08 5.40
CA HIS A 121 1.91 -20.07 6.46
C HIS A 121 2.35 -20.65 7.81
N PRO A 122 3.21 -19.96 8.57
CA PRO A 122 3.64 -20.45 9.87
C PRO A 122 2.50 -20.44 10.90
N GLY A 123 2.22 -21.58 11.54
CA GLY A 123 1.28 -21.67 12.67
C GLY A 123 -0.20 -21.81 12.31
N THR A 124 -0.56 -21.90 11.03
CA THR A 124 -1.96 -22.03 10.56
C THR A 124 -2.60 -23.39 10.74
N ILE A 125 -1.85 -24.42 11.14
CA ILE A 125 -2.41 -25.73 11.47
C ILE A 125 -3.50 -25.61 12.57
N TYR A 126 -3.40 -24.57 13.41
CA TYR A 126 -4.36 -24.28 14.47
C TYR A 126 -5.46 -23.28 14.07
N TRP A 127 -5.41 -22.72 12.86
CA TRP A 127 -6.39 -21.74 12.41
C TRP A 127 -7.63 -22.45 11.89
N HIS A 128 -8.79 -21.99 12.33
CA HIS A 128 -10.07 -22.40 11.76
C HIS A 128 -10.16 -21.93 10.30
N PRO A 129 -10.89 -22.65 9.44
CA PRO A 129 -11.25 -22.13 8.12
C PRO A 129 -12.06 -20.84 8.26
N ALA A 130 -11.60 -19.75 7.64
CA ALA A 130 -12.31 -18.46 7.62
C ALA A 130 -12.02 -17.70 6.31
N ALA A 131 -12.71 -16.58 6.10
CA ALA A 131 -12.56 -15.80 4.88
C ALA A 131 -11.13 -15.25 4.77
N LEU A 132 -10.55 -15.42 3.58
CA LEU A 132 -9.30 -14.83 3.17
C LEU A 132 -9.59 -13.88 2.02
N ARG A 133 -9.41 -12.58 2.28
CA ARG A 133 -9.50 -11.55 1.25
C ARG A 133 -8.14 -11.40 0.57
N LEU A 134 -8.12 -11.64 -0.73
CA LEU A 134 -6.91 -11.61 -1.53
C LEU A 134 -7.08 -10.65 -2.70
N LYS A 135 -6.13 -9.73 -2.83
CA LYS A 135 -6.03 -8.80 -3.95
C LYS A 135 -4.62 -8.86 -4.51
N TYR A 136 -4.51 -9.14 -5.79
CA TYR A 136 -3.24 -9.16 -6.49
C TYR A 136 -3.37 -8.55 -7.87
N ALA A 137 -2.24 -8.14 -8.42
CA ALA A 137 -2.10 -7.58 -9.74
C ALA A 137 -1.16 -8.44 -10.58
N CYS A 138 -1.45 -8.54 -11.87
CA CYS A 138 -0.51 -9.04 -12.85
C CYS A 138 0.17 -7.87 -13.53
N VAL A 139 1.42 -7.62 -13.17
CA VAL A 139 2.17 -6.43 -13.60
C VAL A 139 3.10 -6.82 -14.75
N PRO A 140 2.97 -6.20 -15.94
CA PRO A 140 3.89 -6.44 -17.05
C PRO A 140 5.32 -6.06 -16.68
N GLU A 141 6.30 -6.89 -17.01
CA GLU A 141 7.71 -6.61 -16.71
C GLU A 141 8.21 -5.29 -17.30
N VAL A 142 7.71 -4.94 -18.48
CA VAL A 142 8.03 -3.68 -19.18
C VAL A 142 7.50 -2.44 -18.48
N ALA A 143 6.52 -2.59 -17.58
CA ALA A 143 5.94 -1.49 -16.82
C ALA A 143 6.63 -1.27 -15.46
N VAL A 144 7.66 -2.06 -15.14
CA VAL A 144 8.34 -2.06 -13.84
C VAL A 144 9.79 -1.59 -14.00
N CYS A 145 10.16 -0.57 -13.22
CA CYS A 145 11.55 -0.12 -13.15
C CYS A 145 12.40 -1.22 -12.50
N LYS A 146 13.37 -1.76 -13.25
CA LYS A 146 14.22 -2.89 -12.83
C LYS A 146 15.71 -2.55 -12.68
N TYR A 147 16.12 -1.40 -13.17
CA TYR A 147 17.50 -0.92 -13.11
C TYR A 147 17.66 0.08 -11.99
N CYS A 148 18.81 0.07 -11.30
CA CYS A 148 19.15 1.09 -10.32
C CYS A 148 20.12 2.13 -10.90
N ASN A 149 20.41 3.14 -10.08
CA ASN A 149 21.13 4.37 -10.42
C ASN A 149 20.43 5.16 -11.52
N VAL A 150 19.09 5.17 -11.45
CA VAL A 150 18.22 5.88 -12.39
C VAL A 150 17.37 6.91 -11.66
N GLU A 151 17.06 7.99 -12.37
CA GLU A 151 16.05 8.95 -11.94
C GLU A 151 14.66 8.47 -12.41
N VAL A 152 13.78 8.18 -11.47
CA VAL A 152 12.39 7.80 -11.73
C VAL A 152 11.55 9.07 -11.76
N ARG A 153 11.35 9.61 -12.96
CA ARG A 153 10.47 10.76 -13.18
C ARG A 153 9.02 10.31 -13.25
N ILE A 154 8.15 10.97 -12.49
CA ILE A 154 6.70 10.75 -12.53
C ILE A 154 6.06 11.95 -13.23
N PRO A 155 5.69 11.84 -14.52
CA PRO A 155 5.15 12.94 -15.31
C PRO A 155 3.79 13.43 -14.77
N GLU A 156 3.41 14.66 -15.14
CA GLU A 156 2.06 15.17 -14.87
C GLU A 156 1.00 14.30 -15.54
N GLY A 157 -0.11 14.07 -14.84
CA GLY A 157 -1.17 13.16 -15.28
C GLY A 157 -0.86 11.66 -15.10
N LYS A 158 0.28 11.31 -14.49
CA LYS A 158 0.58 9.93 -14.05
C LYS A 158 0.52 9.84 -12.53
N GLU A 159 -0.13 8.79 -12.04
CA GLU A 159 -0.33 8.59 -10.59
C GLU A 159 0.81 7.83 -9.92
N GLY A 160 1.69 7.16 -10.67
CA GLY A 160 2.74 6.33 -10.11
C GLY A 160 3.19 5.18 -11.01
N GLY A 161 3.84 4.19 -10.40
CA GLY A 161 4.32 2.98 -11.06
C GLY A 161 4.92 1.98 -10.07
N TYR A 162 5.67 1.01 -10.61
CA TYR A 162 6.23 -0.10 -9.85
C TYR A 162 7.73 -0.20 -10.07
N LEU A 163 8.44 -0.63 -9.04
CA LEU A 163 9.87 -0.81 -9.07
C LEU A 163 10.23 -2.09 -8.32
N LYS A 164 11.22 -2.81 -8.83
CA LYS A 164 11.80 -3.97 -8.14
C LYS A 164 13.31 -3.84 -8.07
N SER A 165 13.91 -4.39 -7.02
CA SER A 165 15.35 -4.51 -6.94
C SER A 165 15.87 -5.39 -8.09
N PRO A 166 17.08 -5.14 -8.61
CA PRO A 166 17.69 -6.05 -9.58
C PRO A 166 17.79 -7.47 -8.98
N GLY A 167 17.53 -8.49 -9.78
CA GLY A 167 17.53 -9.89 -9.32
C GLY A 167 16.24 -10.36 -8.62
N TYR A 168 15.30 -9.46 -8.30
CA TYR A 168 14.02 -9.86 -7.70
C TYR A 168 13.22 -10.81 -8.62
N PRO A 169 12.69 -11.94 -8.12
CA PRO A 169 12.58 -12.32 -6.70
C PRO A 169 13.64 -13.34 -6.21
N LEU A 170 14.76 -13.52 -6.91
CA LEU A 170 15.72 -14.59 -6.61
C LEU A 170 16.85 -14.17 -5.67
N TYR A 171 17.39 -12.98 -5.90
CA TYR A 171 18.51 -12.42 -5.15
C TYR A 171 18.47 -10.89 -5.26
N TYR A 172 19.29 -10.20 -4.47
CA TYR A 172 19.65 -8.81 -4.75
C TYR A 172 21.17 -8.65 -4.81
N PRO A 173 21.68 -7.82 -5.73
CA PRO A 173 23.10 -7.55 -5.79
C PRO A 173 23.52 -6.46 -4.80
N GLY A 174 24.80 -6.51 -4.41
CA GLY A 174 25.49 -5.47 -3.67
C GLY A 174 26.90 -5.24 -4.22
N GLY A 175 27.77 -4.63 -3.43
CA GLY A 175 29.14 -4.30 -3.85
C GLY A 175 29.27 -3.12 -4.82
N TYR A 176 28.15 -2.52 -5.23
CA TYR A 176 28.08 -1.23 -5.94
C TYR A 176 26.91 -0.42 -5.41
N SER A 177 26.96 0.91 -5.53
CA SER A 177 25.84 1.77 -5.17
C SER A 177 24.64 1.42 -6.05
N CYS A 178 23.51 1.11 -5.43
CA CYS A 178 22.27 0.79 -6.13
C CYS A 178 21.13 1.60 -5.50
N GLY A 179 20.84 2.74 -6.11
CA GLY A 179 19.83 3.67 -5.61
C GLY A 179 18.89 4.18 -6.70
N TRP A 180 17.80 4.80 -6.28
CA TRP A 180 16.80 5.41 -7.16
C TRP A 180 16.49 6.79 -6.64
N THR A 181 16.37 7.75 -7.56
CA THR A 181 15.93 9.10 -7.25
C THR A 181 14.54 9.29 -7.84
N PHE A 182 13.52 9.34 -6.99
CA PHE A 182 12.15 9.60 -7.40
C PHE A 182 11.93 11.11 -7.46
N LYS A 183 11.43 11.58 -8.61
CA LYS A 183 11.15 12.99 -8.85
C LYS A 183 9.75 13.17 -9.40
N SER A 184 8.91 13.89 -8.66
CA SER A 184 7.57 14.30 -9.07
C SER A 184 7.55 15.79 -9.43
N SER A 185 6.42 16.29 -9.94
CA SER A 185 6.25 17.73 -10.14
C SER A 185 6.37 18.49 -8.81
N PRO A 186 6.89 19.73 -8.83
CA PRO A 186 7.00 20.57 -7.64
C PRO A 186 5.69 20.67 -6.85
N GLY A 187 5.78 20.69 -5.53
CA GLY A 187 4.61 20.72 -4.63
C GLY A 187 3.92 19.37 -4.43
N LYS A 188 4.37 18.29 -5.09
CA LYS A 188 3.79 16.94 -4.92
C LYS A 188 4.62 16.07 -4.03
N ARG A 189 3.91 15.23 -3.29
CA ARG A 189 4.49 14.26 -2.37
C ARG A 189 4.53 12.91 -3.04
N ILE A 190 5.51 12.10 -2.67
CA ILE A 190 5.75 10.77 -3.18
C ILE A 190 5.43 9.79 -2.05
N ILE A 191 4.60 8.79 -2.35
CA ILE A 191 4.45 7.62 -1.50
C ILE A 191 5.30 6.52 -2.08
N LEU A 192 6.11 5.88 -1.24
CA LEU A 192 6.74 4.60 -1.53
C LEU A 192 6.08 3.53 -0.66
N THR A 193 5.55 2.47 -1.27
CA THR A 193 4.93 1.34 -0.56
C THR A 193 5.66 0.06 -0.94
N PHE A 194 6.39 -0.53 0.01
CA PHE A 194 6.97 -1.86 -0.15
C PHE A 194 5.88 -2.91 0.03
N HIS A 195 5.51 -3.58 -1.06
CA HIS A 195 4.54 -4.66 -1.01
C HIS A 195 5.21 -6.00 -0.68
N ASP A 196 6.47 -6.18 -1.10
CA ASP A 196 7.34 -7.26 -0.65
C ASP A 196 8.74 -6.70 -0.39
N LEU A 197 9.26 -6.90 0.83
CA LEU A 197 10.62 -6.62 1.23
C LEU A 197 11.20 -7.87 1.89
N ASN A 198 12.33 -8.33 1.38
CA ASN A 198 13.07 -9.47 1.88
C ASN A 198 14.56 -9.26 1.61
N ILE A 199 15.20 -8.56 2.54
CA ILE A 199 16.66 -8.42 2.58
C ILE A 199 17.20 -9.12 3.81
N ARG A 200 18.53 -9.21 3.93
CA ARG A 200 19.22 -9.86 5.06
C ARG A 200 18.55 -9.48 6.39
N SER A 201 18.21 -10.49 7.18
CA SER A 201 17.66 -10.30 8.53
C SER A 201 18.69 -9.61 9.43
N PRO A 202 18.24 -8.89 10.47
CA PRO A 202 19.16 -8.37 11.47
C PRO A 202 19.95 -9.51 12.12
N GLU A 203 21.17 -9.20 12.54
CA GLU A 203 22.01 -10.10 13.33
C GLU A 203 21.44 -10.26 14.74
N SER A 204 22.03 -11.16 15.55
CA SER A 204 21.54 -11.46 16.91
C SER A 204 21.53 -10.26 17.86
N ASP A 205 22.35 -9.26 17.59
CA ASP A 205 22.43 -7.99 18.33
C ASP A 205 21.44 -6.93 17.82
N GLY A 206 20.62 -7.26 16.81
CA GLY A 206 19.66 -6.36 16.17
C GLY A 206 20.27 -5.46 15.09
N SER A 207 21.57 -5.57 14.82
CA SER A 207 22.22 -4.76 13.78
C SER A 207 21.83 -5.22 12.37
N CYS A 208 21.62 -4.25 11.48
CA CYS A 208 21.33 -4.50 10.07
C CYS A 208 22.60 -4.32 9.24
N ILE A 209 23.09 -5.38 8.61
CA ILE A 209 24.25 -5.31 7.70
C ILE A 209 23.83 -4.78 6.33
N ASP A 210 22.73 -5.31 5.79
CA ASP A 210 22.14 -4.80 4.56
C ASP A 210 20.87 -4.01 4.91
N VAL A 211 20.66 -2.85 4.30
CA VAL A 211 19.51 -1.98 4.58
C VAL A 211 18.91 -1.40 3.30
N VAL A 212 17.59 -1.23 3.32
CA VAL A 212 16.92 -0.26 2.45
C VAL A 212 16.80 1.07 3.19
N ARG A 213 17.26 2.15 2.56
CA ARG A 213 17.26 3.48 3.15
C ARG A 213 16.51 4.46 2.25
N ILE A 214 15.48 5.10 2.78
CA ILE A 214 14.79 6.20 2.11
C ILE A 214 15.23 7.52 2.73
N ARG A 215 15.71 8.45 1.90
CA ARG A 215 16.14 9.79 2.33
C ARG A 215 15.39 10.90 1.61
N GLU A 216 15.21 12.00 2.32
CA GLU A 216 14.59 13.23 1.85
C GLU A 216 15.36 14.42 2.44
N ASN A 217 15.90 15.30 1.59
CA ASN A 217 16.63 16.50 2.02
C ASN A 217 17.73 16.23 3.07
N GLY A 218 18.41 15.09 2.97
CA GLY A 218 19.44 14.65 3.92
C GLY A 218 18.91 13.89 5.15
N ASN A 219 17.61 13.91 5.42
CA ASN A 219 16.99 13.17 6.51
C ASN A 219 16.62 11.75 6.09
N THR A 220 16.79 10.77 6.98
CA THR A 220 16.35 9.38 6.76
C THR A 220 14.88 9.23 7.18
N LEU A 221 14.01 8.93 6.21
CA LEU A 221 12.59 8.66 6.45
C LEU A 221 12.33 7.19 6.86
N LEU A 222 13.15 6.28 6.34
CA LEU A 222 13.10 4.86 6.66
C LEU A 222 14.49 4.26 6.52
N GLU A 223 14.89 3.45 7.49
CA GLU A 223 15.99 2.51 7.37
C GLU A 223 15.54 1.18 7.97
N ARG A 224 15.68 0.08 7.21
CA ARG A 224 15.17 -1.23 7.63
C ARG A 224 15.93 -2.37 6.96
N CYS A 225 16.00 -3.51 7.66
CA CYS A 225 16.39 -4.80 7.13
C CYS A 225 15.36 -5.89 7.43
N GLY A 226 15.61 -7.13 6.98
CA GLY A 226 14.73 -8.28 7.15
C GLY A 226 13.54 -8.34 6.20
N ILE A 227 12.44 -8.90 6.70
CA ILE A 227 11.24 -9.22 5.94
C ILE A 227 10.09 -8.30 6.35
N ALA A 228 9.43 -7.67 5.38
CA ALA A 228 8.23 -6.89 5.62
C ALA A 228 7.31 -6.86 4.40
N ALA A 229 6.03 -6.59 4.63
CA ALA A 229 5.04 -6.33 3.59
C ALA A 229 4.16 -5.16 4.04
N GLY A 230 3.76 -4.29 3.11
CA GLY A 230 2.91 -3.14 3.40
C GLY A 230 3.59 -1.94 4.03
N VAL A 231 4.92 -1.85 4.01
CA VAL A 231 5.64 -0.70 4.59
C VAL A 231 5.44 0.52 3.70
N LYS A 232 4.75 1.54 4.23
CA LYS A 232 4.42 2.77 3.52
C LYS A 232 5.21 3.95 4.07
N VAL A 233 5.87 4.70 3.18
CA VAL A 233 6.60 5.94 3.49
C VAL A 233 6.00 7.06 2.66
N VAL A 234 5.64 8.15 3.31
CA VAL A 234 5.07 9.35 2.69
C VAL A 234 6.09 10.46 2.81
N SER A 235 6.56 10.99 1.68
CA SER A 235 7.48 12.12 1.63
C SER A 235 6.75 13.45 1.85
N ASN A 236 7.49 14.50 2.21
CA ASN A 236 6.95 15.88 2.25
C ASN A 236 7.43 16.74 1.07
N SER A 237 8.32 16.22 0.25
CA SER A 237 8.90 16.87 -0.92
C SER A 237 8.62 16.09 -2.21
N SER A 238 8.97 16.70 -3.34
CA SER A 238 8.90 16.11 -4.67
C SER A 238 10.14 15.30 -5.05
N LEU A 239 11.10 15.15 -4.15
CA LEU A 239 12.37 14.46 -4.40
C LEU A 239 12.71 13.52 -3.24
N VAL A 240 12.78 12.23 -3.53
CA VAL A 240 13.10 11.19 -2.55
C VAL A 240 14.14 10.25 -3.12
N THR A 241 15.12 9.85 -2.32
CA THR A 241 16.06 8.79 -2.71
C THR A 241 15.77 7.50 -1.97
N LEU A 242 15.90 6.38 -2.66
CA LEU A 242 15.89 5.04 -2.10
C LEU A 242 17.23 4.40 -2.40
N ASP A 243 17.94 3.92 -1.39
CA ASP A 243 19.21 3.22 -1.53
C ASP A 243 19.07 1.79 -1.01
N LEU A 244 19.56 0.82 -1.79
CA LEU A 244 19.84 -0.53 -1.31
C LEU A 244 21.33 -0.60 -0.96
N VAL A 245 21.63 -0.65 0.33
CA VAL A 245 23.00 -0.82 0.83
C VAL A 245 23.19 -2.29 1.16
N ALA A 246 24.00 -2.98 0.37
CA ALA A 246 24.25 -4.41 0.50
C ALA A 246 25.74 -4.70 0.60
N SER A 247 26.11 -5.52 1.59
CA SER A 247 27.49 -5.86 1.95
C SER A 247 28.15 -6.86 1.00
N THR A 248 27.37 -7.76 0.41
CA THR A 248 27.87 -8.83 -0.46
C THR A 248 27.48 -8.57 -1.91
N SER A 249 28.26 -9.07 -2.88
CA SER A 249 28.00 -8.85 -4.30
C SER A 249 26.66 -9.45 -4.76
N LEU A 250 26.26 -10.58 -4.19
CA LEU A 250 24.99 -11.26 -4.44
C LEU A 250 24.51 -11.92 -3.14
N TYR A 251 23.37 -11.49 -2.62
CA TYR A 251 22.76 -12.08 -1.44
C TYR A 251 21.48 -12.87 -1.81
N PRO A 252 21.31 -14.13 -1.35
CA PRO A 252 20.22 -15.02 -1.76
C PRO A 252 18.92 -14.74 -1.00
N ALA A 253 18.41 -13.53 -1.10
CA ALA A 253 17.08 -13.15 -0.64
C ALA A 253 16.38 -12.32 -1.72
N ARG A 254 15.04 -12.29 -1.70
CA ARG A 254 14.27 -11.85 -2.87
C ARG A 254 14.55 -10.40 -3.26
N GLY A 255 14.98 -9.57 -2.32
CA GLY A 255 15.12 -8.13 -2.49
C GLY A 255 13.80 -7.44 -2.20
N PHE A 256 13.35 -6.53 -3.05
CA PHE A 256 12.06 -5.88 -2.85
C PHE A 256 11.30 -5.57 -4.12
N LEU A 257 9.99 -5.44 -3.95
CA LEU A 257 9.02 -5.00 -4.93
C LEU A 257 8.17 -3.91 -4.29
N LEU A 258 8.21 -2.72 -4.89
CA LEU A 258 7.57 -1.51 -4.37
C LEU A 258 6.68 -0.85 -5.41
N GLN A 259 5.68 -0.13 -4.90
CA GLN A 259 4.84 0.77 -5.66
C GLN A 259 5.19 2.21 -5.26
N TYR A 260 5.44 3.06 -6.23
CA TYR A 260 5.61 4.50 -6.02
C TYR A 260 4.39 5.25 -6.57
N GLN A 261 3.90 6.23 -5.83
CA GLN A 261 2.74 7.02 -6.21
C GLN A 261 2.95 8.50 -5.93
N VAL A 262 2.27 9.35 -6.68
CA VAL A 262 2.24 10.79 -6.43
C VAL A 262 0.95 11.11 -5.70
N LEU A 263 1.07 11.74 -4.54
CA LEU A 263 -0.08 12.31 -3.84
C LEU A 263 -0.44 13.68 -4.40
N GLY A 264 -1.66 13.77 -4.92
CA GLY A 264 -2.41 15.00 -5.16
C GLY A 264 -3.06 15.57 -3.89
N CYS A 265 -3.78 16.68 -4.04
CA CYS A 265 -4.83 17.06 -3.10
C CYS A 265 -6.15 16.39 -3.52
N PRO A 266 -7.11 16.15 -2.58
CA PRO A 266 -8.37 15.44 -2.89
C PRO A 266 -9.22 16.16 -3.94
N ASP A 267 -10.02 15.41 -4.70
CA ASP A 267 -10.90 16.02 -5.71
C ASP A 267 -11.98 16.90 -5.08
N VAL A 268 -12.29 18.02 -5.73
CA VAL A 268 -13.22 19.06 -5.27
C VAL A 268 -14.24 19.30 -6.36
N SER A 269 -15.52 19.05 -6.06
CA SER A 269 -16.62 19.31 -6.98
C SER A 269 -16.86 20.81 -7.16
N ALA A 270 -17.15 21.23 -8.39
CA ALA A 270 -17.41 22.63 -8.69
C ALA A 270 -18.69 23.12 -7.96
N PRO A 271 -18.65 24.28 -7.29
CA PRO A 271 -19.84 24.92 -6.73
C PRO A 271 -20.92 25.12 -7.80
N ASN A 272 -22.19 25.10 -7.39
CA ASN A 272 -23.31 25.38 -8.30
C ASN A 272 -23.08 26.72 -9.05
N GLY A 273 -23.31 26.71 -10.37
CA GLY A 273 -23.06 27.88 -11.21
C GLY A 273 -21.60 28.08 -11.65
N SER A 274 -20.67 27.20 -11.24
CA SER A 274 -19.28 27.17 -11.72
C SER A 274 -18.94 25.85 -12.42
N TYR A 275 -17.79 25.80 -13.09
CA TYR A 275 -17.21 24.60 -13.68
C TYR A 275 -15.68 24.60 -13.49
N VAL A 276 -15.07 23.41 -13.52
CA VAL A 276 -13.61 23.28 -13.47
C VAL A 276 -13.04 23.69 -14.82
N SER A 277 -12.25 24.76 -14.86
CA SER A 277 -11.66 25.29 -16.09
C SER A 277 -10.19 24.90 -16.25
N ASN A 278 -9.50 24.60 -15.16
CA ASN A 278 -8.14 24.08 -15.17
C ASN A 278 -7.99 23.09 -14.01
N ASP A 279 -7.49 21.89 -14.30
CA ASP A 279 -7.33 20.83 -13.31
C ASP A 279 -5.91 20.25 -13.41
N THR A 280 -5.08 20.62 -12.45
CA THR A 280 -3.72 20.13 -12.35
C THR A 280 -3.51 19.49 -10.99
N VAL A 281 -2.43 18.74 -10.87
CA VAL A 281 -2.14 18.06 -9.62
C VAL A 281 -1.94 19.12 -8.50
N THR A 282 -1.34 20.30 -8.79
CA THR A 282 -0.99 21.38 -7.83
C THR A 282 -2.03 22.47 -7.69
N SER A 283 -2.90 22.66 -8.67
CA SER A 283 -3.90 23.71 -8.63
C SER A 283 -5.17 23.27 -9.35
N ARG A 284 -6.30 23.72 -8.83
CA ARG A 284 -7.60 23.54 -9.47
C ARG A 284 -8.28 24.89 -9.58
N THR A 285 -8.62 25.29 -10.79
CA THR A 285 -9.30 26.55 -11.07
C THR A 285 -10.77 26.29 -11.40
N PHE A 286 -11.63 26.99 -10.68
CA PHE A 286 -13.06 27.07 -10.92
C PHE A 286 -13.37 28.37 -11.65
N SER A 287 -14.23 28.31 -12.66
CA SER A 287 -14.74 29.48 -13.36
C SER A 287 -16.26 29.53 -13.26
N CYS A 288 -16.80 30.69 -12.92
CA CYS A 288 -18.24 30.96 -12.94
C CYS A 288 -18.78 30.98 -14.37
N LYS A 289 -20.08 30.76 -14.53
CA LYS A 289 -20.77 30.95 -15.83
C LYS A 289 -20.83 32.44 -16.17
N SER A 290 -20.87 32.77 -17.46
CA SER A 290 -20.91 34.15 -17.97
C SER A 290 -21.91 35.04 -17.21
N GLY A 291 -21.45 36.19 -16.71
CA GLY A 291 -22.27 37.15 -15.95
C GLY A 291 -22.44 36.83 -14.46
N SER A 292 -21.70 35.85 -13.94
CA SER A 292 -21.66 35.53 -12.50
C SER A 292 -20.24 35.52 -11.95
N VAL A 293 -20.10 35.82 -10.66
CA VAL A 293 -18.82 35.94 -9.96
C VAL A 293 -18.89 35.26 -8.59
N PHE A 294 -17.73 34.91 -8.04
CA PHE A 294 -17.63 34.48 -6.64
C PHE A 294 -17.98 35.67 -5.73
N PRO A 295 -18.95 35.55 -4.80
CA PRO A 295 -19.48 36.69 -4.05
C PRO A 295 -18.46 37.37 -3.11
N ASP A 296 -17.46 36.62 -2.65
CA ASP A 296 -16.45 37.08 -1.71
C ASP A 296 -15.30 37.81 -2.40
N THR A 297 -14.87 37.39 -3.59
CA THR A 297 -13.79 38.03 -4.36
C THR A 297 -14.27 38.96 -5.47
N ARG A 298 -15.52 38.80 -5.93
CA ARG A 298 -16.07 39.42 -7.15
C ARG A 298 -15.27 39.11 -8.41
N GLU A 299 -14.58 37.97 -8.42
CA GLU A 299 -13.86 37.48 -9.59
C GLU A 299 -14.66 36.36 -10.27
N GLU A 300 -14.50 36.22 -11.58
CA GLU A 300 -15.10 35.13 -12.35
C GLU A 300 -14.38 33.79 -12.10
N ARG A 301 -13.11 33.82 -11.67
CA ARG A 301 -12.28 32.64 -11.50
C ARG A 301 -11.74 32.54 -10.08
N ARG A 302 -11.57 31.31 -9.60
CA ARG A 302 -10.93 31.02 -8.32
C ARG A 302 -10.02 29.82 -8.44
N THR A 303 -8.79 29.98 -7.99
CA THR A 303 -7.78 28.92 -8.06
C THR A 303 -7.44 28.44 -6.65
N LEU A 304 -7.69 27.16 -6.40
CA LEU A 304 -7.17 26.47 -5.23
C LEU A 304 -5.75 26.01 -5.50
N GLU A 305 -4.87 26.21 -4.53
CA GLU A 305 -3.50 25.73 -4.54
C GLU A 305 -3.36 24.55 -3.58
N CYS A 306 -2.77 23.47 -4.04
CA CYS A 306 -2.47 22.29 -3.25
C CYS A 306 -1.11 22.45 -2.56
N LYS A 307 -1.10 22.52 -1.22
CA LYS A 307 0.12 22.53 -0.40
C LYS A 307 0.07 21.39 0.62
N ASN A 308 1.10 20.53 0.62
CA ASN A 308 1.23 19.38 1.53
C ASN A 308 0.01 18.42 1.53
N GLY A 309 -0.62 18.22 0.37
CA GLY A 309 -1.82 17.38 0.22
C GLY A 309 -3.10 17.98 0.83
N LYS A 310 -3.10 19.27 1.16
CA LYS A 310 -4.29 20.05 1.52
C LYS A 310 -4.44 21.23 0.57
N TRP A 311 -5.68 21.55 0.21
CA TRP A 311 -5.97 22.78 -0.50
C TRP A 311 -5.75 23.99 0.41
N ASN A 312 -5.29 25.10 -0.17
CA ASN A 312 -5.11 26.39 0.49
C ASN A 312 -6.41 26.90 1.14
N GLU A 313 -7.56 26.58 0.53
CA GLU A 313 -8.88 26.76 1.10
C GLU A 313 -9.58 25.41 1.26
N THR A 314 -10.49 25.32 2.22
CA THR A 314 -11.33 24.12 2.37
C THR A 314 -12.30 24.08 1.19
N ALA A 315 -12.17 23.04 0.38
CA ALA A 315 -13.03 22.70 -0.76
C ALA A 315 -14.53 22.89 -0.47
N ASP A 316 -14.96 22.52 0.74
CA ASP A 316 -16.33 22.57 1.21
C ASP A 316 -16.85 23.98 1.51
N LYS A 317 -15.98 25.00 1.46
CA LYS A 317 -16.30 26.40 1.76
C LYS A 317 -16.34 27.30 0.52
N LEU A 318 -16.13 26.75 -0.68
CA LEU A 318 -16.22 27.55 -1.91
C LEU A 318 -17.66 28.08 -2.10
N PRO A 319 -17.87 29.41 -2.17
CA PRO A 319 -19.20 29.96 -2.32
C PRO A 319 -19.77 29.71 -3.73
N VAL A 320 -21.10 29.67 -3.82
CA VAL A 320 -21.86 29.56 -5.07
C VAL A 320 -21.74 30.86 -5.86
N CYS A 321 -21.56 30.78 -7.18
CA CYS A 321 -21.49 31.95 -8.05
C CYS A 321 -22.81 32.73 -8.02
N VAL A 322 -22.74 34.06 -7.95
CA VAL A 322 -23.90 34.96 -7.97
C VAL A 322 -23.83 35.89 -9.18
N GLY A 323 -24.99 36.24 -9.75
CA GLY A 323 -25.04 37.17 -10.87
C GLY A 323 -24.52 38.56 -10.49
N GLU A 324 -23.73 39.19 -11.36
CA GLU A 324 -23.36 40.60 -11.17
C GLU A 324 -24.62 41.47 -11.28
N LYS A 325 -25.07 42.03 -10.15
CA LYS A 325 -26.04 43.13 -10.20
C LYS A 325 -25.34 44.33 -10.82
N ILE A 326 -25.62 44.60 -12.08
CA ILE A 326 -25.30 45.88 -12.74
C ILE A 326 -25.92 46.97 -11.86
N ARG A 327 -25.09 47.74 -11.14
CA ARG A 327 -25.54 48.98 -10.51
C ARG A 327 -25.91 49.94 -11.65
N GLN A 328 -27.19 49.96 -12.01
CA GLN A 328 -27.76 51.11 -12.71
C GLN A 328 -27.68 52.30 -11.73
N LYS A 329 -27.00 53.35 -12.21
CA LYS A 329 -26.72 54.59 -11.50
C LYS A 329 -27.99 55.39 -11.25
#